data_AF-A0A970FPD1-F1
#
_entry.id   AF-A0A970FPD1-F1
#
_cell.length_a   1.000
_cell.length_b   1.000
_cell.length_c   1.000
_cell.angle_alpha   90.00
_cell.angle_beta   90.00
_cell.angle_gamma   90.00
#
_symmetry.space_group_name_H-M   'P 1'
#
loop_
_entity.id
_entity.type
_entity.pdbx_description
1 polymer ?
#
loop_
_entity_poly.entity_id
_entity_poly.type
_entity_poly.pdbx_seq_one_letter_code
_entity_poly.pdbx_strand_id
1 'polypeptide(L)' 'FYGESRTVDVHIKRIREKLDVAGPHLAWIIKTVWGVGYKFETS' A
#
# COMPACT_ATOMS: atom_id res chain seq x y z
N PHE A 1 19.90 -7.98 3.47
CA PHE A 1 18.86 -7.19 2.77
C PHE A 1 17.59 -7.98 2.36
N TYR A 2 17.46 -9.28 2.65
CA TYR A 2 16.26 -10.09 2.30
C TYR A 2 15.12 -10.05 3.35
N GLY A 3 15.23 -9.16 4.35
CA GLY A 3 14.31 -9.07 5.49
C GLY A 3 13.33 -7.89 5.43
N GLU A 4 13.74 -6.76 4.84
CA GLU A 4 12.92 -5.53 4.84
C GLU A 4 11.72 -5.60 3.89
N SER A 5 11.78 -6.39 2.81
CA SER A 5 10.65 -6.55 1.89
C SER A 5 9.39 -7.05 2.60
N ARG A 6 9.54 -7.94 3.59
CA ARG A 6 8.42 -8.43 4.40
C ARG A 6 7.85 -7.35 5.33
N THR A 7 8.72 -6.49 5.85
CA THR A 7 8.31 -5.37 6.70
C THR A 7 7.48 -4.37 5.90
N VAL A 8 7.89 -4.04 4.67
CA VAL A 8 7.14 -3.15 3.78
C VAL A 8 5.73 -3.70 3.52
N ASP A 9 5.59 -4.99 3.21
CA ASP A 9 4.28 -5.62 2.96
C ASP A 9 3.34 -5.49 4.17
N VAL A 10 3.85 -5.71 5.38
CA VAL A 10 3.06 -5.54 6.62
C VAL A 10 2.58 -4.10 6.78
N HIS A 11 3.43 -3.13 6.46
CA HIS A 11 3.08 -1.71 6.58
C HIS A 11 2.05 -1.31 5.52
N ILE A 12 2.22 -1.75 4.27
CA ILE A 12 1.25 -1.49 3.21
C ILE A 12 -0.12 -2.10 3.54
N LYS A 13 -0.15 -3.32 4.09
CA LYS A 13 -1.39 -3.96 4.54
C LYS A 13 -2.08 -3.14 5.63
N ARG A 14 -1.35 -2.74 6.67
CA ARG A 14 -1.89 -1.92 7.78
C ARG A 14 -2.38 -0.55 7.31
N ILE A 15 -1.69 0.06 6.35
CA ILE A 15 -2.12 1.33 5.78
C ILE A 15 -3.45 1.15 5.03
N ARG A 16 -3.57 0.12 4.18
CA ARG A 16 -4.83 -0.18 3.47
C ARG A 16 -5.99 -0.43 4.44
N GLU A 17 -5.77 -1.24 5.48
CA GLU A 17 -6.79 -1.48 6.51
C GLU A 17 -7.25 -0.19 7.20
N LYS A 18 -6.33 0.74 7.50
CA LYS A 18 -6.67 2.05 8.10
C LYS A 18 -7.44 2.94 7.13
N LEU A 19 -7.08 2.92 5.84
CA LEU A 19 -7.77 3.68 4.80
C LEU A 19 -9.19 3.14 4.58
N ASP A 20 -9.38 1.82 4.59
CA ASP A 20 -10.70 1.19 4.49
C ASP A 20 -11.62 1.63 5.64
N VAL A 21 -11.07 1.79 6.86
CA VAL A 21 -11.82 2.31 8.02
C VAL A 21 -12.12 3.80 7.90
N ALA A 22 -11.22 4.59 7.30
CA ALA A 22 -11.40 6.04 7.12
C ALA A 22 -12.45 6.40 6.05
N GLY A 23 -12.88 5.43 5.24
CA GLY A 23 -13.88 5.61 4.19
C GLY A 23 -13.26 5.69 2.79
N PRO A 24 -14.09 5.78 1.73
CA PRO A 24 -13.60 5.72 0.36
C PRO A 24 -12.67 6.90 0.03
N HIS A 25 -11.38 6.60 -0.13
CA HIS A 25 -10.38 7.53 -0.63
C HIS A 25 -10.47 7.63 -2.15
N LEU A 26 -11.39 8.47 -2.64
CA LEU A 26 -11.65 8.65 -4.08
C LEU A 26 -10.51 9.37 -4.84
N ALA A 27 -9.63 10.07 -4.13
CA ALA A 27 -8.57 10.86 -4.74
C ALA A 27 -7.29 10.06 -5.05
N TRP A 28 -7.01 8.99 -4.30
CA TRP A 28 -5.75 8.27 -4.44
C TRP A 28 -5.80 6.84 -3.89
N ILE A 29 -4.95 5.97 -4.44
CA ILE A 29 -4.84 4.57 -4.04
C ILE A 29 -3.38 4.10 -4.08
N ILE A 30 -3.04 3.16 -3.19
CA ILE A 30 -1.75 2.45 -3.20
C ILE A 30 -1.88 1.19 -4.04
N LYS A 31 -1.23 1.17 -5.21
CA LYS A 31 -1.23 0.05 -6.15
C LYS A 31 -0.01 -0.85 -5.96
N THR A 32 -0.24 -2.15 -6.12
CA THR A 32 0.84 -3.14 -6.16
C THR A 32 1.33 -3.28 -7.60
N VAL A 33 2.63 -3.11 -7.82
CA VAL A 33 3.32 -3.33 -9.10
C VAL A 33 4.15 -4.61 -8.97
N TRP A 34 3.69 -5.67 -9.61
CA TRP A 34 4.31 -6.99 -9.54
C TRP A 34 5.76 -6.97 -10.03
N GLY A 35 6.66 -7.57 -9.24
CA GLY A 35 8.10 -7.60 -9.54
C GLY A 35 8.85 -6.28 -9.30
N VAL A 36 8.17 -5.22 -8.84
CA VAL A 36 8.80 -3.90 -8.58
C VAL A 36 8.55 -3.45 -7.14
N GLY A 37 7.28 -3.41 -6.69
CA GLY A 37 6.93 -2.91 -5.36
C GLY A 37 5.57 -2.21 -5.32
N TYR A 38 5.49 -1.07 -4.63
CA TYR A 38 4.25 -0.33 -4.41
C TYR A 38 4.35 1.10 -4.93
N LYS A 39 3.24 1.61 -5.47
CA LYS A 39 3.16 2.97 -6.01
C LYS A 39 1.90 3.67 -5.52
N PHE A 40 2.03 4.95 -5.24
CA PHE A 40 0.91 5.84 -5.00
C PHE A 40 0.38 6.36 -6.35
N GLU A 41 -0.89 6.14 -6.63
CA GLU A 41 -1.58 6.67 -7.81
C GLU A 41 -2.68 7.64 -7.36
N THR A 42 -2.67 8.86 -7.93
CA THR A 42 -3.75 9.83 -7.81
C THR A 42 -4.55 9.79 -9.11
N SER A 43 -5.87 9.79 -8.99
CA SER A 43 -6.80 9.87 -10.14
C SER A 43 -6.98 11.32 -10.58
#